data_AF-A0A925N153-F1
#
_entry.id   AF-A0A925N153-F1
#
_cell.length_a   1.000
_cell.length_b   1.000
_cell.length_c   1.000
_cell.angle_alpha   90.00
_cell.angle_beta   90.00
_cell.angle_gamma   90.00
#
_symmetry.space_group_name_H-M   'P 1'
#
loop_
_entity.id
_entity.type
_entity.pdbx_description
1 polymer ?
#
loop_
_entity_poly.entity_id
_entity_poly.type
_entity_poly.pdbx_seq_one_letter_code
_entity_poly.pdbx_strand_id
1 'polypeptide(L)'
;MLDGLVFGWRTALLTVAVVQLVAIAIALPRALANNLANRTLAALLVVLAGILTPWLIGFAGFYDRWPWLTFAPFAVPLAVAPLFWCYVHSLVSGRWPARPLLHLTPAAMQFGFMAASFLLPIPLKDAWAEFALGTVNDVAWLGTAAGLAGYG
;
A
#
# COMPACT_ATOMS: atom_id res chain seq x y z
N MET A 1 29.98 7.80 8.84
CA MET A 1 29.17 6.58 8.93
C MET A 1 27.74 7.04 9.20
N LEU A 2 26.76 6.65 8.38
CA LEU A 2 25.37 7.03 8.61
C LEU A 2 24.88 6.30 9.86
N ASP A 3 24.55 7.04 10.92
CA ASP A 3 24.19 6.50 12.24
C ASP A 3 23.04 5.48 12.16
N GLY A 4 23.36 4.18 12.06
CA GLY A 4 22.40 3.06 12.04
C GLY A 4 21.72 2.74 10.70
N LEU A 5 21.91 3.55 9.65
CA LEU A 5 21.31 3.31 8.33
C LEU A 5 22.16 2.35 7.48
N VAL A 6 21.52 1.32 6.92
CA VAL A 6 22.20 0.28 6.14
C VAL A 6 21.57 0.12 4.76
N PHE A 7 22.34 0.43 3.71
CA PHE A 7 21.94 0.12 2.34
C PHE A 7 22.45 -1.27 1.93
N GLY A 8 21.76 -2.31 2.42
CA GLY A 8 22.06 -3.70 2.08
C GLY A 8 21.39 -4.17 0.79
N TRP A 9 21.67 -5.42 0.39
CA TRP A 9 21.09 -6.01 -0.82
C TRP A 9 19.55 -6.08 -0.81
N ARG A 10 18.93 -6.31 0.36
CA ARG A 10 17.45 -6.33 0.51
C ARG A 10 16.85 -4.96 0.21
N THR A 11 17.44 -3.92 0.79
CA THR A 11 17.07 -2.52 0.56
C THR A 11 17.27 -2.16 -0.91
N ALA A 12 18.40 -2.54 -1.51
CA ALA A 12 18.69 -2.28 -2.92
C ALA A 12 17.65 -2.93 -3.85
N LEU A 13 17.34 -4.22 -3.63
CA LEU A 13 16.36 -4.95 -4.42
C LEU A 13 14.96 -4.34 -4.31
N LEU A 14 14.51 -4.03 -3.08
CA LEU A 14 13.22 -3.36 -2.87
C LEU A 14 13.19 -1.94 -3.44
N THR A 15 14.31 -1.21 -3.41
CA THR A 15 14.41 0.12 -4.02
C THR A 15 14.18 0.02 -5.53
N VAL A 16 14.85 -0.91 -6.20
CA VAL A 16 14.66 -1.14 -7.64
C VAL A 16 13.20 -1.51 -7.94
N ALA A 17 12.62 -2.43 -7.18
CA ALA A 17 11.23 -2.83 -7.36
C ALA A 17 10.25 -1.65 -7.19
N VAL A 18 10.38 -0.88 -6.10
CA VAL A 18 9.53 0.30 -5.84
C VAL A 18 9.70 1.36 -6.91
N VAL A 19 10.94 1.66 -7.32
CA VAL A 19 11.21 2.64 -8.39
C VAL A 19 10.58 2.21 -9.70
N GLN A 20 10.65 0.92 -10.07
CA GLN A 20 9.99 0.42 -11.28
C GLN A 20 8.47 0.53 -11.21
N LEU A 21 7.85 0.13 -10.09
CA LEU A 21 6.41 0.26 -9.89
C LEU A 21 5.95 1.71 -10.02
N VAL A 22 6.66 2.64 -9.37
CA VAL A 22 6.36 4.08 -9.41
C VAL A 22 6.58 4.66 -10.80
N ALA A 23 7.67 4.31 -11.49
CA ALA A 23 7.94 4.79 -12.84
C ALA A 23 6.83 4.36 -13.83
N ILE A 24 6.39 3.10 -13.76
CA ILE A 24 5.28 2.60 -14.57
C ILE A 24 3.97 3.29 -14.19
N ALA A 25 3.69 3.43 -12.90
CA ALA A 25 2.48 4.12 -12.41
C ALA A 25 2.41 5.58 -12.90
N ILE A 26 3.54 6.28 -12.97
CA ILE A 26 3.63 7.65 -13.49
C ILE A 26 3.43 7.66 -15.02
N ALA A 27 3.92 6.66 -15.74
CA ALA A 27 3.84 6.59 -17.19
C ALA A 27 2.43 6.24 -17.72
N LEU A 28 1.75 5.28 -17.10
CA LEU A 28 0.49 4.70 -17.56
C LEU A 28 -0.62 5.73 -17.86
N PRO A 29 -0.90 6.73 -17.00
CA PRO A 29 -1.99 7.69 -17.25
C PRO A 29 -1.80 8.58 -18.49
N ARG A 30 -0.60 8.61 -19.09
CA ARG A 30 -0.31 9.42 -20.27
C ARG A 30 -0.78 8.79 -21.58
N ALA A 31 -1.10 7.50 -21.58
CA ALA A 31 -1.62 6.82 -22.77
C ALA A 31 -3.09 7.20 -23.01
N LEU A 32 -3.40 7.58 -24.26
CA LEU A 32 -4.74 8.04 -24.68
C LEU A 32 -5.77 6.92 -24.72
N ALA A 33 -5.35 5.70 -25.12
CA ALA A 33 -6.21 4.52 -25.12
C ALA A 33 -6.34 3.91 -23.72
N ASN A 34 -7.53 3.41 -23.37
CA ASN A 34 -7.81 2.75 -22.08
C ASN A 34 -7.41 3.58 -20.85
N ASN A 35 -7.54 4.91 -20.94
CA ASN A 35 -7.09 5.84 -19.89
C ASN A 35 -7.65 5.47 -18.50
N LEU A 36 -8.91 5.03 -18.40
CA LEU A 36 -9.48 4.59 -17.13
C LEU A 36 -8.79 3.34 -16.55
N ALA A 37 -8.56 2.31 -17.38
CA ALA A 37 -7.85 1.11 -16.95
C ALA A 37 -6.40 1.44 -16.57
N ASN A 38 -5.72 2.27 -17.36
CA ASN A 38 -4.35 2.68 -17.09
C ASN A 38 -4.24 3.48 -15.78
N ARG A 39 -5.18 4.38 -15.50
CA ARG A 39 -5.24 5.12 -14.24
C ARG A 39 -5.52 4.20 -13.05
N THR A 40 -6.37 3.20 -13.23
CA THR A 40 -6.70 2.23 -12.18
C THR A 40 -5.51 1.32 -11.89
N LEU A 41 -4.82 0.85 -12.93
CA LEU A 41 -3.58 0.10 -12.80
C LEU A 41 -2.47 0.94 -12.16
N ALA A 42 -2.33 2.20 -12.54
CA ALA A 42 -1.40 3.12 -11.89
C ALA A 42 -1.68 3.25 -10.39
N ALA A 43 -2.95 3.39 -9.99
CA ALA A 43 -3.33 3.40 -8.58
C ALA A 43 -2.98 2.08 -7.87
N LEU A 44 -3.22 0.93 -8.50
CA LEU A 44 -2.83 -0.38 -7.96
C LEU A 44 -1.31 -0.48 -7.77
N LEU A 45 -0.51 -0.04 -8.75
CA LEU A 45 0.95 -0.05 -8.65
C LEU A 45 1.47 0.86 -7.52
N VAL A 46 0.84 2.01 -7.29
CA VAL A 46 1.14 2.87 -6.13
C VAL A 46 0.84 2.16 -4.81
N VAL A 47 -0.29 1.47 -4.72
CA VAL A 47 -0.63 0.66 -3.52
C VAL A 47 0.41 -0.44 -3.29
N LEU A 48 0.82 -1.15 -4.34
CA LEU A 48 1.84 -2.19 -4.25
C LEU A 48 3.21 -1.61 -3.82
N ALA A 49 3.61 -0.46 -4.36
CA ALA A 49 4.80 0.25 -3.92
C ALA A 49 4.70 0.66 -2.43
N GLY A 50 3.53 1.14 -2.00
CA GLY A 50 3.25 1.45 -0.59
C GLY A 50 3.35 0.24 0.33
N ILE A 51 2.88 -0.93 -0.09
CA ILE A 51 3.00 -2.20 0.66
C ILE A 51 4.47 -2.62 0.84
N LEU A 52 5.31 -2.40 -0.18
CA LEU A 52 6.75 -2.71 -0.09
C LEU A 52 7.53 -1.69 0.75
N THR A 53 7.00 -0.48 0.91
CA THR A 53 7.71 0.64 1.56
C THR A 53 8.09 0.34 3.01
N PRO A 54 7.22 -0.19 3.89
CA PRO A 54 7.60 -0.58 5.25
C PRO A 54 8.79 -1.54 5.32
N TRP A 55 8.86 -2.52 4.42
CA TRP A 55 9.98 -3.46 4.33
C TRP A 55 11.24 -2.77 3.83
N LEU A 56 11.11 -1.93 2.80
CA LEU A 56 12.22 -1.16 2.23
C LEU A 56 12.90 -0.29 3.28
N ILE A 57 12.12 0.53 3.99
CA ILE A 57 12.66 1.45 5.00
C ILE A 57 13.07 0.72 6.27
N GLY A 58 12.39 -0.38 6.62
CA GLY A 58 12.72 -1.23 7.77
C GLY A 58 14.09 -1.90 7.61
N PHE A 59 14.36 -2.53 6.47
CA PHE A 59 15.70 -3.09 6.20
C PHE A 59 16.79 -2.02 6.10
N ALA A 60 16.42 -0.77 5.81
CA ALA A 60 17.35 0.35 5.78
C ALA A 60 17.65 0.95 7.17
N GLY A 61 16.97 0.52 8.24
CA GLY A 61 17.15 1.06 9.61
C GLY A 61 16.39 2.36 9.89
N PHE A 62 15.39 2.72 9.07
CA PHE A 62 14.66 3.98 9.25
C PHE A 62 13.82 4.01 10.53
N TYR A 63 13.24 2.89 10.96
CA TYR A 63 12.45 2.85 12.20
C TYR A 63 13.30 3.07 13.44
N ASP A 64 14.57 2.62 13.44
CA ASP A 64 15.51 2.86 14.54
C ASP A 64 15.86 4.35 14.64
N ARG A 65 16.07 5.00 13.49
CA ARG A 65 16.42 6.42 13.44
C ARG A 65 15.24 7.37 13.63
N TRP A 66 14.06 6.95 13.17
CA TRP A 66 12.82 7.71 13.17
C TRP A 66 11.64 6.83 13.61
N PRO A 67 11.50 6.58 14.93
CA PRO A 67 10.41 5.74 15.47
C PRO A 67 9.01 6.28 15.15
N TRP A 68 8.89 7.57 14.89
CA TRP A 68 7.61 8.19 14.52
C TRP A 68 7.03 7.63 13.22
N LEU A 69 7.83 6.98 12.36
CA LEU A 69 7.37 6.30 11.14
C LEU A 69 6.48 5.08 11.41
N THR A 70 6.43 4.56 12.64
CA THR A 70 5.50 3.50 13.02
C THR A 70 4.06 3.93 12.72
N PHE A 71 3.28 3.01 12.14
CA PHE A 71 1.94 3.22 11.56
C PHE A 71 1.85 4.13 10.33
N ALA A 72 2.96 4.57 9.73
CA ALA A 72 2.88 5.39 8.52
C ALA A 72 2.00 4.69 7.46
N PRO A 73 0.97 5.36 6.92
CA PRO A 73 -0.11 4.71 6.20
C PRO A 73 0.25 4.41 4.74
N PHE A 74 1.40 3.78 4.52
CA PHE A 74 1.89 3.38 3.20
C PHE A 74 1.23 2.09 2.71
N ALA A 75 1.15 1.09 3.59
CA ALA A 75 0.66 -0.24 3.24
C ALA A 75 -0.86 -0.35 3.45
N VAL A 76 -1.60 -0.32 2.33
CA VAL A 76 -3.06 -0.47 2.32
C VAL A 76 -3.47 -1.69 1.46
N PRO A 77 -3.07 -2.92 1.83
CA PRO A 77 -3.33 -4.13 1.05
C PRO A 77 -4.82 -4.40 0.79
N LEU A 78 -5.75 -3.90 1.60
CA LEU A 78 -7.19 -4.04 1.33
C LEU A 78 -7.65 -3.30 0.05
N ALA A 79 -6.83 -2.40 -0.50
CA ALA A 79 -7.10 -1.78 -1.79
C ALA A 79 -6.76 -2.69 -2.99
N VAL A 80 -5.95 -3.74 -2.80
CA VAL A 80 -5.41 -4.55 -3.90
C VAL A 80 -6.52 -5.22 -4.70
N ALA A 81 -7.36 -6.01 -4.03
CA ALA A 81 -8.43 -6.77 -4.68
C ALA A 81 -9.46 -5.86 -5.41
N PRO A 82 -10.04 -4.82 -4.78
CA PRO A 82 -11.00 -3.95 -5.47
C PRO A 82 -10.37 -3.15 -6.62
N LEU A 83 -9.12 -2.68 -6.49
CA LEU A 83 -8.43 -1.98 -7.59
C LEU A 83 -8.10 -2.93 -8.74
N PHE A 84 -7.68 -4.17 -8.45
CA PHE A 84 -7.45 -5.18 -9.46
C PHE A 84 -8.73 -5.51 -10.23
N TRP A 85 -9.84 -5.71 -9.53
CA TRP A 85 -11.14 -5.93 -10.15
C TRP A 85 -11.60 -4.73 -11.00
N CYS A 86 -11.49 -3.50 -10.47
CA CYS A 86 -11.82 -2.29 -11.22
C CYS A 86 -10.95 -2.16 -12.48
N TYR A 87 -9.67 -2.49 -12.39
CA TYR A 87 -8.74 -2.50 -13.53
C TYR A 87 -9.22 -3.48 -14.60
N VAL A 88 -9.42 -4.76 -14.26
CA VAL A 88 -9.87 -5.78 -15.21
C VAL A 88 -11.22 -5.41 -15.83
N HIS A 89 -12.18 -4.96 -15.01
CA HIS A 89 -13.49 -4.55 -15.51
C HIS A 89 -13.40 -3.36 -16.48
N SER A 90 -12.57 -2.36 -16.17
CA SER A 90 -12.36 -1.21 -17.05
C SER A 90 -11.58 -1.53 -18.31
N LEU A 91 -10.70 -2.52 -18.27
CA LEU A 91 -9.97 -3.01 -19.43
C LEU A 91 -10.92 -3.68 -20.44
N VAL A 92 -11.90 -4.46 -19.95
CA VAL A 92 -12.86 -5.19 -20.80
C VAL A 92 -14.02 -4.31 -21.24
N SER A 93 -14.57 -3.49 -20.34
CA SER A 93 -15.83 -2.76 -20.59
C SER A 93 -15.64 -1.27 -20.88
N GLY A 94 -14.42 -0.74 -20.75
CA GLY A 94 -14.12 0.69 -20.89
C GLY A 94 -14.65 1.59 -19.76
N ARG A 95 -15.32 1.03 -18.74
CA ARG A 95 -15.89 1.77 -17.61
C ARG A 95 -15.57 1.09 -16.27
N TRP A 96 -15.67 1.84 -15.18
CA TRP A 96 -15.63 1.23 -13.86
C TRP A 96 -16.91 0.43 -13.58
N PRO A 97 -16.82 -0.59 -12.72
CA PRO A 97 -18.00 -1.33 -12.29
C PRO A 97 -18.94 -0.41 -11.48
N ALA A 98 -20.17 -0.86 -11.24
CA ALA A 98 -21.13 -0.08 -10.46
C ALA A 98 -20.63 0.12 -9.03
N ARG A 99 -20.71 1.36 -8.52
CA ARG A 99 -20.36 1.74 -7.14
C ARG A 99 -18.93 1.33 -6.73
N PRO A 100 -17.89 1.64 -7.53
CA PRO A 100 -16.52 1.16 -7.30
C PRO A 100 -15.95 1.68 -5.97
N LEU A 101 -16.40 2.86 -5.53
CA LEU A 101 -15.98 3.46 -4.26
C LEU A 101 -16.44 2.68 -3.02
N LEU A 102 -17.58 1.96 -3.09
CA LEU A 102 -18.03 1.12 -1.97
C LEU A 102 -17.05 -0.03 -1.72
N HIS A 103 -16.49 -0.59 -2.79
CA HIS A 103 -15.50 -1.66 -2.71
C HIS A 103 -14.15 -1.18 -2.14
N LEU A 104 -13.88 0.13 -2.16
CA LEU A 104 -12.71 0.75 -1.53
C LEU A 104 -12.93 1.13 -0.07
N THR A 105 -14.14 0.95 0.48
CA THR A 105 -14.41 1.27 1.89
C THR A 105 -13.51 0.53 2.88
N PRO A 106 -13.19 -0.77 2.74
CA PRO A 106 -12.28 -1.44 3.67
C PRO A 106 -10.87 -0.85 3.62
N ALA A 107 -10.39 -0.49 2.42
CA ALA A 107 -9.11 0.17 2.23
C ALA A 107 -9.07 1.56 2.88
N ALA A 108 -10.13 2.35 2.72
CA ALA A 108 -10.25 3.67 3.34
C ALA A 108 -10.28 3.57 4.87
N MET A 109 -10.98 2.57 5.42
CA MET A 109 -11.00 2.31 6.87
C MET A 109 -9.62 1.91 7.38
N GLN A 110 -8.90 1.02 6.68
CA GLN A 110 -7.53 0.65 7.04
C GLN A 110 -6.60 1.87 6.99
N PHE A 111 -6.64 2.66 5.91
CA PHE A 111 -5.82 3.86 5.78
C PHE A 111 -6.12 4.85 6.91
N GLY A 112 -7.39 5.11 7.21
CA GLY A 112 -7.82 6.00 8.29
C GLY A 112 -7.34 5.53 9.66
N PHE A 113 -7.44 4.21 9.93
CA PHE A 113 -6.93 3.61 11.17
C PHE A 113 -5.41 3.79 11.31
N MET A 114 -4.66 3.50 10.25
CA MET A 114 -3.20 3.64 10.23
C MET A 114 -2.80 5.12 10.39
N ALA A 115 -3.45 6.03 9.66
CA ALA A 115 -3.19 7.46 9.74
C ALA A 115 -3.51 8.03 11.13
N ALA A 116 -4.62 7.62 11.75
CA ALA A 116 -4.94 8.02 13.12
C ALA A 116 -3.89 7.51 14.12
N SER A 117 -3.48 6.24 14.00
CA SER A 117 -2.44 5.64 14.84
C SER A 117 -1.07 6.32 14.65
N PHE A 118 -0.76 6.72 13.42
CA PHE A 118 0.47 7.45 13.08
C PHE A 118 0.55 8.83 13.74
N LEU A 119 -0.60 9.49 13.97
CA LEU A 119 -0.65 10.81 14.62
C LEU A 119 -0.55 10.76 16.15
N LEU A 120 -0.53 9.56 16.76
CA LEU A 120 -0.39 9.43 18.20
C LEU A 120 0.99 9.92 18.69
N PRO A 121 1.06 10.53 19.88
CA PRO A 121 2.34 10.80 20.55
C PRO A 121 3.13 9.51 20.78
N ILE A 122 4.47 9.58 20.71
CA ILE A 122 5.35 8.39 20.74
C ILE A 122 5.04 7.42 21.89
N PRO A 123 4.90 7.85 23.17
CA PRO A 123 4.66 6.89 24.26
C PRO A 123 3.36 6.09 24.10
N LEU A 124 2.30 6.74 23.61
CA LEU A 124 1.02 6.09 23.36
C LEU A 124 1.07 5.22 22.10
N LYS A 125 1.79 5.68 21.07
CA LYS A 125 2.01 4.94 19.83
C LYS A 125 2.72 3.62 20.08
N ASP A 126 3.76 3.62 20.90
CA ASP A 126 4.56 2.42 21.19
C ASP A 126 3.72 1.37 21.95
N ALA A 127 2.99 1.79 22.99
CA ALA A 127 2.06 0.91 23.70
C ALA A 127 0.93 0.40 22.80
N TRP A 128 0.43 1.24 21.90
CA TRP A 128 -0.59 0.85 20.92
C TRP A 128 -0.05 -0.13 19.88
N ALA A 129 1.20 0.05 19.44
CA ALA A 129 1.86 -0.79 18.45
C ALA A 129 1.99 -2.24 18.90
N GLU A 130 2.33 -2.46 20.18
CA GLU A 130 2.45 -3.81 20.79
C GLU A 130 1.16 -4.62 20.66
N PHE A 131 0.01 -3.96 20.78
CA PHE A 131 -1.29 -4.63 20.70
C PHE A 131 -1.85 -4.68 19.28
N ALA A 132 -1.81 -3.56 18.54
CA ALA A 132 -2.60 -3.40 17.33
C ALA A 132 -1.91 -3.87 16.06
N LEU A 133 -0.58 -3.75 15.93
CA LEU A 133 0.11 -3.96 14.65
C LEU A 133 -0.06 -5.39 14.11
N GLY A 134 0.11 -6.40 14.98
CA GLY A 134 -0.05 -7.80 14.58
C GLY A 134 -1.45 -8.09 14.08
N THR A 135 -2.47 -7.79 14.90
CA THR A 135 -3.87 -8.03 14.55
C THR A 135 -4.30 -7.29 13.29
N VAL A 136 -3.92 -6.02 13.14
CA VAL A 136 -4.29 -5.21 11.96
C VAL A 136 -3.64 -5.76 10.70
N ASN A 137 -2.39 -6.21 10.78
CA ASN A 137 -1.70 -6.81 9.65
C ASN A 137 -2.37 -8.14 9.24
N ASP A 138 -2.69 -9.01 10.20
CA ASP A 138 -3.34 -10.29 9.93
C ASP A 138 -4.73 -10.11 9.32
N VAL A 139 -5.55 -9.23 9.90
CA VAL A 139 -6.88 -8.91 9.38
C VAL A 139 -6.78 -8.33 7.97
N ALA A 140 -5.82 -7.45 7.71
CA ALA A 140 -5.65 -6.86 6.40
C ALA A 140 -5.24 -7.90 5.35
N TRP A 141 -4.28 -8.78 5.65
CA TRP A 141 -3.86 -9.83 4.70
C TRP A 141 -4.92 -10.89 4.46
N LEU A 142 -5.63 -11.33 5.50
CA LEU A 142 -6.77 -12.23 5.36
C LEU A 142 -7.89 -11.60 4.53
N GLY A 143 -8.20 -10.32 4.80
CA GLY A 143 -9.19 -9.56 4.03
C GLY A 143 -8.78 -9.39 2.56
N THR A 144 -7.50 -9.14 2.28
CA THR A 144 -6.97 -9.06 0.91
C THR A 144 -7.08 -10.42 0.20
N ALA A 145 -6.71 -11.51 0.86
CA ALA A 145 -6.82 -12.86 0.30
C ALA A 145 -8.28 -13.23 0.00
N ALA A 146 -9.19 -12.99 0.96
CA ALA A 146 -10.62 -13.20 0.80
C ALA A 146 -11.20 -12.33 -0.33
N GLY A 147 -10.76 -11.07 -0.42
CA GLY A 147 -11.13 -10.17 -1.51
C GLY A 147 -10.69 -10.71 -2.87
N LEU A 148 -9.43 -11.12 -3.02
CA LEU A 148 -8.91 -11.68 -4.27
C LEU A 148 -9.68 -12.94 -4.69
N ALA A 149 -10.04 -13.80 -3.72
CA ALA A 149 -10.85 -14.98 -3.97
C ALA A 149 -12.31 -14.64 -4.34
N GLY A 150 -12.86 -13.55 -3.80
CA GLY A 150 -14.25 -13.14 -4.04
C GLY A 150 -14.47 -12.31 -5.31
N TYR A 151 -13.45 -11.62 -5.82
CA TYR A 151 -13.52 -10.87 -7.08
C TYR A 151 -13.09 -11.68 -8.31
N GLY A 152 -12.40 -12.81 -8.12
CA GLY A 152 -12.02 -13.75 -9.18
C GLY A 152 -13.18 -14.63 -9.62
#